data_AF-A0A7W2QJM0-F1
#
_entry.id   AF-A0A7W2QJM0-F1
#
_cell.length_a   1.000
_cell.length_b   1.000
_cell.length_c   1.000
_cell.angle_alpha   90.00
_cell.angle_beta   90.00
_cell.angle_gamma   90.00
#
_symmetry.space_group_name_H-M   'P 1'
#
loop_
_entity.id
_entity.type
_entity.pdbx_description
1 polymer ?
#
loop_
_entity_poly.entity_id
_entity_poly.type
_entity_poly.pdbx_seq_one_letter_code
_entity_poly.pdbx_strand_id
1 'polypeptide(L)'
;MFGWLRSALHHYVNATGRGSSLYRKLCNPTPLQWGTYLARWGKFHSIGNNVHINCGCCVTDPTLVRIGSNVGLSDCTLIGHDGVVALIEVCYGKQLDSVGYIDIRDNCFVGHGSIVMPRVTIGPDSVVAAGAVVTKDVPPGMVVGGNPAKVICTTEELIRRVEERCNSYPWIDLVKQRKGAFDPALEPTLAAVRRQYFFGDGNNG
;
A
#
# COMPACT_ATOMS: atom_id res chain seq x y z
N MET A 1 20.60 22.07 -10.41
CA MET A 1 20.54 23.11 -9.34
C MET A 1 19.65 22.74 -8.14
N PHE A 2 18.61 21.90 -8.29
CA PHE A 2 17.69 21.52 -7.20
C PHE A 2 18.05 20.26 -6.36
N GLY A 3 19.06 19.49 -6.77
CA GLY A 3 19.38 18.19 -6.13
C GLY A 3 19.88 18.30 -4.68
N TRP A 4 20.74 19.28 -4.41
CA TRP A 4 21.28 19.51 -3.05
C TRP A 4 20.19 19.93 -2.06
N LEU A 5 19.23 20.76 -2.52
CA LEU A 5 18.11 21.23 -1.69
C LEU A 5 17.16 20.08 -1.31
N ARG A 6 16.87 19.17 -2.26
CA ARG A 6 16.10 17.95 -2.00
C ARG A 6 16.83 17.02 -1.03
N SER A 7 18.15 16.88 -1.18
CA SER A 7 18.97 16.07 -0.28
C SER A 7 19.00 16.63 1.15
N ALA A 8 19.19 17.95 1.29
CA ALA A 8 19.16 18.63 2.57
C ALA A 8 17.78 18.51 3.24
N LEU A 9 16.69 18.69 2.47
CA LEU A 9 15.32 18.51 2.97
C LEU A 9 15.07 17.06 3.41
N HIS A 10 15.49 16.08 2.60
CA HIS A 10 15.37 14.66 2.93
C HIS A 10 16.10 14.34 4.24
N HIS A 11 17.34 14.82 4.40
CA HIS A 11 18.11 14.63 5.63
C HIS A 11 17.43 15.30 6.83
N TYR A 12 17.01 16.56 6.71
CA TYR A 12 16.33 17.31 7.76
C TYR A 12 15.06 16.62 8.24
N VAL A 13 14.21 16.17 7.30
CA VAL A 13 12.93 15.51 7.59
C VAL A 13 13.16 14.18 8.30
N ASN A 14 14.14 13.39 7.85
CA ASN A 14 14.45 12.10 8.49
C ASN A 14 15.11 12.25 9.86
N ALA A 15 15.89 13.32 10.08
CA ALA A 15 16.52 13.59 11.37
C ALA A 15 15.54 14.16 12.41
N THR A 16 14.59 14.99 11.99
CA THR A 16 13.74 15.76 12.92
C THR A 16 12.28 15.32 12.97
N GLY A 17 11.83 14.53 11.98
CA GLY A 17 10.41 14.22 11.80
C GLY A 17 9.57 15.40 11.30
N ARG A 18 10.14 16.58 11.04
CA ARG A 18 9.41 17.81 10.68
C ARG A 18 9.38 18.02 9.16
N GLY A 19 8.34 18.70 8.67
CA GLY A 19 8.25 19.12 7.26
C GLY A 19 7.81 18.03 6.28
N SER A 20 7.12 16.98 6.74
CA SER A 20 6.68 15.85 5.92
C SER A 20 5.84 16.23 4.70
N SER A 21 4.99 17.26 4.81
CA SER A 21 4.20 17.78 3.68
C SER A 21 5.11 18.32 2.57
N LEU A 22 6.11 19.13 2.93
CA LEU A 22 7.08 19.68 1.98
C LEU A 22 7.96 18.58 1.39
N TYR A 23 8.37 17.60 2.21
CA TYR A 23 9.11 16.42 1.78
C TYR A 23 8.37 15.64 0.69
N ARG A 24 7.08 15.33 0.91
CA ARG A 24 6.25 14.65 -0.09
C ARG A 24 6.17 15.46 -1.38
N LYS A 25 5.89 16.76 -1.28
CA LYS A 25 5.68 17.64 -2.44
C LYS A 25 6.95 17.88 -3.25
N LEU A 26 8.09 18.10 -2.60
CA LEU A 26 9.33 18.52 -3.26
C LEU A 26 10.28 17.36 -3.55
N CYS A 27 10.29 16.32 -2.73
CA CYS A 27 11.22 15.20 -2.86
C CYS A 27 10.61 13.95 -3.49
N ASN A 28 9.27 13.83 -3.52
CA ASN A 28 8.56 12.67 -4.06
C ASN A 28 9.18 11.32 -3.61
N PRO A 29 9.18 11.05 -2.29
CA PRO A 29 9.88 9.88 -1.76
C PRO A 29 9.31 8.58 -2.32
N THR A 30 10.16 7.58 -2.49
CA THR A 30 9.68 6.24 -2.85
C THR A 30 8.83 5.66 -1.72
N PRO A 31 7.96 4.69 -1.99
CA PRO A 31 7.15 4.05 -0.95
C PRO A 31 7.99 3.49 0.20
N LEU A 32 9.18 2.96 -0.08
CA LEU A 32 10.13 2.48 0.92
C LEU A 32 10.68 3.62 1.79
N GLN A 33 11.06 4.75 1.18
CA GLN A 33 11.56 5.92 1.92
C GLN A 33 10.47 6.50 2.82
N TRP A 34 9.24 6.58 2.32
CA TRP A 34 8.10 7.05 3.11
C TRP A 34 7.74 6.08 4.23
N GLY A 35 7.73 4.77 3.97
CA GLY A 35 7.54 3.74 5.00
C GLY A 35 8.60 3.81 6.10
N THR A 36 9.87 4.01 5.73
CA THR A 36 10.98 4.19 6.68
C THR A 36 10.79 5.45 7.54
N TYR A 37 10.37 6.56 6.93
CA TYR A 37 10.06 7.78 7.65
C TYR A 37 8.91 7.56 8.64
N LEU A 38 7.82 6.90 8.22
CA LEU A 38 6.65 6.61 9.07
C LEU A 38 6.96 5.62 10.19
N ALA A 39 7.83 4.63 9.97
CA ALA A 39 8.28 3.73 11.03
C ALA A 39 8.92 4.49 12.20
N ARG A 40 9.63 5.59 11.90
CA ARG A 40 10.29 6.41 12.92
C ARG A 40 9.42 7.53 13.49
N TRP A 41 8.63 8.18 12.65
CA TRP A 41 7.95 9.44 12.98
C TRP A 41 6.42 9.40 12.84
N GLY A 42 5.87 8.33 12.27
CA GLY A 42 4.45 8.19 11.93
C GLY A 42 3.54 7.83 13.10
N LYS A 43 4.10 7.63 14.30
CA LYS A 43 3.36 7.31 15.55
C LYS A 43 2.47 6.07 15.47
N PHE A 44 2.84 5.12 14.61
CA PHE A 44 2.19 3.82 14.57
C PHE A 44 2.37 3.08 15.89
N HIS A 45 1.48 2.13 16.21
CA HIS A 45 1.73 1.24 17.34
C HIS A 45 3.08 0.52 17.17
N SER A 46 3.29 -0.05 15.98
CA SER A 46 4.59 -0.58 15.54
C SER A 46 4.60 -0.77 14.02
N ILE A 47 5.78 -0.63 13.41
CA ILE A 47 6.03 -0.94 12.00
C ILE A 47 7.25 -1.86 11.92
N GLY A 48 7.15 -2.95 11.14
CA GLY A 48 8.25 -3.87 10.87
C GLY A 48 9.27 -3.35 9.85
N ASN A 49 10.05 -4.25 9.27
CA ASN A 49 11.10 -3.90 8.31
C ASN A 49 10.59 -3.97 6.87
N ASN A 50 11.23 -3.22 5.95
CA ASN A 50 10.93 -3.26 4.51
C ASN A 50 9.44 -3.00 4.20
N VAL A 51 8.90 -1.92 4.77
CA VAL A 51 7.50 -1.52 4.53
C VAL A 51 7.46 -0.44 3.45
N HIS A 52 6.60 -0.64 2.46
CA HIS A 52 6.40 0.24 1.31
C HIS A 52 5.05 0.89 1.44
N ILE A 53 5.00 2.20 1.72
CA ILE A 53 3.75 2.93 1.92
C ILE A 53 3.68 4.04 0.87
N ASN A 54 2.65 4.03 0.02
CA ASN A 54 2.43 5.15 -0.88
C ASN A 54 2.06 6.41 -0.09
N CYS A 55 2.50 7.57 -0.56
CA CYS A 55 2.23 8.84 0.11
C CYS A 55 0.75 9.25 0.12
N GLY A 56 -0.12 8.59 -0.66
CA GLY A 56 -1.57 8.82 -0.64
C GLY A 56 -2.32 7.96 0.38
N CYS A 57 -1.66 7.02 1.07
CA CYS A 57 -2.30 6.27 2.15
C CYS A 57 -2.82 7.20 3.26
N CYS A 58 -4.02 6.92 3.74
CA CYS A 58 -4.66 7.62 4.85
C CYS A 58 -4.75 6.70 6.06
N VAL A 59 -4.30 7.15 7.22
CA VAL A 59 -4.40 6.41 8.48
C VAL A 59 -4.96 7.36 9.52
N THR A 60 -6.17 7.09 10.00
CA THR A 60 -6.87 8.00 10.91
C THR A 60 -6.29 7.97 12.32
N ASP A 61 -5.90 6.77 12.79
CA ASP A 61 -5.44 6.53 14.16
C ASP A 61 -4.17 5.67 14.16
N PRO A 62 -3.02 6.21 13.74
CA PRO A 62 -1.80 5.43 13.58
C PRO A 62 -1.41 4.68 14.86
N THR A 63 -1.67 5.25 16.05
CA THR A 63 -1.37 4.62 17.35
C THR A 63 -2.11 3.31 17.60
N LEU A 64 -3.17 3.02 16.82
CA LEU A 64 -3.94 1.77 16.85
C LEU A 64 -3.60 0.81 15.71
N VAL A 65 -2.61 1.16 14.87
CA VAL A 65 -2.23 0.36 13.71
C VAL A 65 -0.87 -0.31 13.94
N ARG A 66 -0.86 -1.64 13.81
CA ARG A 66 0.37 -2.44 13.70
C ARG A 66 0.58 -2.87 12.26
N ILE A 67 1.80 -2.72 11.77
CA ILE A 67 2.24 -3.20 10.45
C ILE A 67 3.44 -4.12 10.63
N GLY A 68 3.38 -5.31 10.04
CA GLY A 68 4.46 -6.28 10.00
C GLY A 68 5.61 -5.88 9.08
N SER A 69 6.45 -6.86 8.72
CA SER A 69 7.55 -6.70 7.78
C SER A 69 7.14 -7.09 6.36
N ASN A 70 7.82 -6.53 5.35
CA ASN A 70 7.55 -6.79 3.93
C ASN A 70 6.10 -6.44 3.51
N VAL A 71 5.55 -5.37 4.07
CA VAL A 71 4.17 -4.93 3.78
C VAL A 71 4.15 -3.84 2.72
N GLY A 72 3.26 -3.96 1.74
CA GLY A 72 2.96 -2.91 0.77
C GLY A 72 1.58 -2.29 1.00
N LEU A 73 1.51 -0.98 1.17
CA LEU A 73 0.27 -0.21 1.22
C LEU A 73 0.19 0.71 0.00
N SER A 74 -0.77 0.47 -0.88
CA SER A 74 -1.02 1.28 -2.06
C SER A 74 -2.24 2.14 -1.81
N ASP A 75 -2.05 3.45 -1.59
CA ASP A 75 -3.05 4.51 -1.41
C ASP A 75 -4.40 4.05 -0.82
N CYS A 76 -4.32 3.27 0.26
CA CYS A 76 -5.45 2.71 0.98
C CYS A 76 -5.79 3.57 2.21
N THR A 77 -6.96 3.33 2.78
CA THR A 77 -7.42 3.98 4.01
C THR A 77 -7.50 2.96 5.15
N LEU A 78 -6.82 3.24 6.26
CA LEU A 78 -6.89 2.47 7.50
C LEU A 78 -7.67 3.29 8.53
N ILE A 79 -8.85 2.82 8.92
CA ILE A 79 -9.76 3.52 9.83
C ILE A 79 -9.71 2.87 11.21
N GLY A 80 -9.24 3.59 12.23
CA GLY A 80 -9.13 3.10 13.61
C GLY A 80 -10.30 3.46 14.53
N HIS A 81 -11.26 4.25 14.06
CA HIS A 81 -12.45 4.65 14.83
C HIS A 81 -13.71 4.74 13.97
N ASP A 82 -14.88 4.68 14.62
CA ASP A 82 -16.16 4.96 13.98
C ASP A 82 -16.60 6.39 14.30
N GLY A 83 -16.55 7.27 13.29
CA GLY A 83 -16.94 8.67 13.41
C GLY A 83 -18.42 8.88 13.73
N VAL A 84 -19.27 7.86 13.60
CA VAL A 84 -20.71 7.96 13.95
C VAL A 84 -20.92 8.34 15.41
N VAL A 85 -19.97 8.04 16.30
CA VAL A 85 -20.08 8.33 17.74
C VAL A 85 -20.28 9.82 18.01
N ALA A 86 -19.67 10.70 17.23
CA ALA A 86 -19.83 12.15 17.37
C ALA A 86 -21.26 12.61 17.06
N LEU A 87 -21.88 12.03 16.02
CA LEU A 87 -23.27 12.32 15.69
C LEU A 87 -24.23 11.74 16.74
N ILE A 88 -23.93 10.55 17.26
CA ILE A 88 -24.73 9.92 18.30
C ILE A 88 -24.74 10.76 19.59
N GLU A 89 -23.61 11.36 19.95
CA GLU A 89 -23.53 12.29 21.07
C GLU A 89 -24.43 13.51 20.86
N VAL A 90 -24.31 14.17 19.70
CA VAL A 90 -25.11 15.37 19.39
C VAL A 90 -26.61 15.07 19.35
N CYS A 91 -27.02 13.98 18.71
CA CYS A 91 -28.43 13.67 18.50
C CYS A 91 -29.11 12.99 19.69
N TYR A 92 -28.36 12.22 20.49
CA TYR A 92 -28.94 11.35 21.52
C TYR A 92 -28.32 11.52 22.91
N GLY A 93 -27.36 12.45 23.09
CA GLY A 93 -26.71 12.73 24.37
C GLY A 93 -25.94 11.54 24.93
N LYS A 94 -25.47 10.63 24.08
CA LYS A 94 -24.71 9.43 24.50
C LYS A 94 -23.22 9.70 24.41
N GLN A 95 -22.51 9.41 25.50
CA GLN A 95 -21.04 9.41 25.52
C GLN A 95 -20.56 8.00 25.17
N LEU A 96 -20.10 7.82 23.94
CA LEU A 96 -19.65 6.53 23.41
C LEU A 96 -18.25 6.68 22.85
N ASP A 97 -17.49 5.60 22.89
CA ASP A 97 -16.18 5.50 22.26
C ASP A 97 -16.14 4.21 21.43
N SER A 98 -15.90 4.36 20.13
CA SER A 98 -15.88 3.25 19.16
C SER A 98 -14.58 3.30 18.39
N VAL A 99 -13.56 2.66 18.96
CA VAL A 99 -12.22 2.53 18.39
C VAL A 99 -11.85 1.06 18.21
N GLY A 100 -10.93 0.77 17.30
CA GLY A 100 -10.44 -0.57 17.05
C GLY A 100 -9.07 -0.57 16.42
N TYR A 101 -8.26 -1.54 16.80
CA TYR A 101 -6.95 -1.72 16.18
C TYR A 101 -7.08 -2.21 14.73
N ILE A 102 -6.03 -1.97 13.95
CA ILE A 102 -5.81 -2.66 12.68
C ILE A 102 -4.45 -3.35 12.76
N ASP A 103 -4.42 -4.65 12.50
CA ASP A 103 -3.21 -5.46 12.58
C ASP A 103 -2.90 -6.08 11.22
N ILE A 104 -1.94 -5.50 10.51
CA ILE A 104 -1.47 -6.00 9.22
C ILE A 104 -0.22 -6.83 9.46
N ARG A 105 -0.28 -8.14 9.20
CA ARG A 105 0.83 -9.06 9.43
C ARG A 105 1.86 -9.02 8.30
N ASP A 106 2.89 -9.85 8.44
CA ASP A 106 4.02 -9.89 7.51
C ASP A 106 3.60 -10.27 6.08
N ASN A 107 4.37 -9.83 5.10
CA ASN A 107 4.23 -10.19 3.68
C ASN A 107 2.85 -9.85 3.08
N CYS A 108 2.16 -8.86 3.64
CA CYS A 108 0.84 -8.44 3.16
C CYS A 108 0.91 -7.36 2.08
N PHE A 109 -0.08 -7.34 1.20
CA PHE A 109 -0.29 -6.23 0.27
C PHE A 109 -1.71 -5.69 0.38
N VAL A 110 -1.85 -4.37 0.56
CA VAL A 110 -3.13 -3.67 0.65
C VAL A 110 -3.30 -2.74 -0.55
N GLY A 111 -4.25 -3.08 -1.41
CA GLY A 111 -4.41 -2.46 -2.73
C GLY A 111 -5.01 -1.06 -2.72
N HIS A 112 -4.77 -0.36 -3.83
CA HIS A 112 -5.22 1.02 -4.09
C HIS A 112 -6.71 1.24 -3.78
N GLY A 113 -7.01 2.28 -3.01
CA GLY A 113 -8.38 2.68 -2.70
C GLY A 113 -9.16 1.69 -1.83
N SER A 114 -8.50 0.67 -1.26
CA SER A 114 -9.14 -0.20 -0.27
C SER A 114 -9.33 0.54 1.06
N ILE A 115 -10.32 0.10 1.83
CA ILE A 115 -10.66 0.62 3.16
C ILE A 115 -10.61 -0.54 4.14
N VAL A 116 -9.77 -0.44 5.16
CA VAL A 116 -9.70 -1.41 6.26
C VAL A 116 -10.40 -0.83 7.47
N MET A 117 -11.44 -1.52 7.95
CA MET A 117 -12.25 -1.09 9.08
C MET A 117 -11.55 -1.38 10.43
N PRO A 118 -11.97 -0.70 11.51
CA PRO A 118 -11.44 -0.99 12.84
C PRO A 118 -11.69 -2.45 13.24
N ARG A 119 -10.84 -2.98 14.13
CA ARG A 119 -10.92 -4.34 14.69
C ARG A 119 -10.69 -5.44 13.64
N VAL A 120 -9.80 -5.18 12.68
CA VAL A 120 -9.45 -6.13 11.61
C VAL A 120 -7.98 -6.53 11.71
N THR A 121 -7.74 -7.83 11.62
CA THR A 121 -6.43 -8.44 11.39
C THR A 121 -6.34 -8.94 9.95
N ILE A 122 -5.32 -8.51 9.23
CA ILE A 122 -4.93 -9.09 7.94
C ILE A 122 -3.83 -10.10 8.22
N GLY A 123 -4.14 -11.39 8.09
CA GLY A 123 -3.20 -12.49 8.33
C GLY A 123 -2.00 -12.45 7.38
N PRO A 124 -0.87 -13.09 7.74
CA PRO A 124 0.35 -13.03 6.94
C PRO A 124 0.13 -13.58 5.53
N ASP A 125 0.98 -13.13 4.60
CA ASP A 125 0.96 -13.56 3.19
C ASP A 125 -0.38 -13.28 2.47
N SER A 126 -1.19 -12.35 2.99
CA SER A 126 -2.51 -12.03 2.44
C SER A 126 -2.51 -10.79 1.55
N VAL A 127 -3.45 -10.75 0.61
CA VAL A 127 -3.60 -9.64 -0.33
C VAL A 127 -5.02 -9.08 -0.26
N VAL A 128 -5.12 -7.77 -0.06
CA VAL A 128 -6.37 -7.02 -0.21
C VAL A 128 -6.38 -6.38 -1.60
N ALA A 129 -7.35 -6.77 -2.43
CA ALA A 129 -7.51 -6.22 -3.77
C ALA A 129 -7.86 -4.73 -3.73
N ALA A 130 -7.59 -4.03 -4.83
CA ALA A 130 -7.96 -2.63 -4.98
C ALA A 130 -9.47 -2.40 -4.79
N GLY A 131 -9.82 -1.30 -4.13
CA GLY A 131 -11.21 -0.90 -3.86
C GLY A 131 -11.98 -1.77 -2.87
N ALA A 132 -11.33 -2.73 -2.19
CA ALA A 132 -11.99 -3.60 -1.21
C ALA A 132 -12.38 -2.85 0.06
N VAL A 133 -13.51 -3.21 0.69
CA VAL A 133 -13.88 -2.75 2.05
C VAL A 133 -13.79 -3.92 3.01
N VAL A 134 -12.72 -3.97 3.79
CA VAL A 134 -12.40 -5.08 4.68
C VAL A 134 -13.05 -4.84 6.04
N THR A 135 -14.12 -5.59 6.31
CA THR A 135 -14.93 -5.46 7.52
C THR A 135 -14.74 -6.61 8.52
N LYS A 136 -13.90 -7.59 8.19
CA LYS A 136 -13.63 -8.81 8.97
C LYS A 136 -12.17 -9.22 8.77
N ASP A 137 -11.64 -10.00 9.70
CA ASP A 137 -10.30 -10.56 9.60
C ASP A 137 -10.09 -11.33 8.28
N VAL A 138 -8.89 -11.20 7.74
CA VAL A 138 -8.45 -11.93 6.55
C VAL A 138 -7.58 -13.12 7.02
N PRO A 139 -7.97 -14.37 6.71
CA PRO A 139 -7.15 -15.53 7.05
C PRO A 139 -5.78 -15.47 6.35
N PRO A 140 -4.73 -16.08 6.92
CA PRO A 140 -3.40 -16.14 6.29
C PRO A 140 -3.44 -16.72 4.87
N GLY A 141 -2.61 -16.18 3.97
CA GLY A 141 -2.47 -16.68 2.59
C GLY A 141 -3.70 -16.45 1.71
N MET A 142 -4.60 -15.54 2.07
CA MET A 142 -5.83 -15.30 1.32
C MET A 142 -5.80 -13.97 0.56
N VAL A 143 -6.43 -14.00 -0.61
CA VAL A 143 -6.74 -12.80 -1.41
C VAL A 143 -8.19 -12.44 -1.19
N VAL A 144 -8.46 -11.23 -0.72
CA VAL A 144 -9.83 -10.72 -0.52
C VAL A 144 -10.12 -9.51 -1.40
N GLY A 145 -11.37 -9.32 -1.78
CA GLY A 145 -11.80 -8.11 -2.49
C GLY A 145 -13.31 -7.93 -2.52
N GLY A 146 -13.74 -6.76 -3.00
CA GLY A 146 -15.16 -6.35 -3.03
C GLY A 146 -15.60 -5.56 -1.80
N ASN A 147 -16.88 -5.21 -1.77
CA ASN A 147 -17.53 -4.46 -0.67
C ASN A 147 -18.87 -5.15 -0.30
N PRO A 148 -18.95 -5.83 0.86
CA PRO A 148 -17.86 -6.14 1.78
C PRO A 148 -16.84 -7.11 1.15
N ALA A 149 -15.59 -7.05 1.60
CA ALA A 149 -14.53 -7.90 1.10
C ALA A 149 -14.83 -9.39 1.37
N LYS A 150 -14.63 -10.23 0.36
CA LYS A 150 -14.78 -11.69 0.43
C LYS A 150 -13.52 -12.35 -0.14
N VAL A 151 -13.25 -13.58 0.30
CA VAL A 151 -12.17 -14.39 -0.27
C VAL A 151 -12.44 -14.61 -1.75
N ILE A 152 -11.42 -14.33 -2.58
CA ILE A 152 -11.42 -14.52 -4.03
C ILE A 152 -10.66 -15.80 -4.39
N CYS A 153 -9.46 -15.95 -3.84
CA CYS A 153 -8.57 -17.08 -4.05
C CYS A 153 -7.47 -17.10 -2.97
N THR A 154 -6.59 -18.09 -3.00
CA THR A 154 -5.38 -18.08 -2.17
C THR A 154 -4.29 -17.25 -2.83
N THR A 155 -3.30 -16.81 -2.04
CA THR A 155 -2.15 -16.05 -2.54
C THR A 155 -1.31 -16.88 -3.50
N GLU A 156 -1.18 -18.20 -3.28
CA GLU A 156 -0.47 -19.11 -4.18
C GLU A 156 -1.15 -19.17 -5.56
N GLU A 157 -2.48 -19.25 -5.58
CA GLU A 157 -3.24 -19.27 -6.83
C GLU A 157 -3.14 -17.92 -7.56
N LEU A 158 -3.12 -16.80 -6.82
CA LEU A 158 -2.84 -15.48 -7.40
C LEU A 158 -1.44 -15.43 -8.03
N ILE A 159 -0.41 -15.92 -7.33
CA ILE A 159 0.96 -15.95 -7.84
C ILE A 159 1.02 -16.76 -9.14
N ARG A 160 0.44 -17.97 -9.15
CA ARG A 160 0.41 -18.83 -10.34
C ARG A 160 -0.23 -18.11 -11.55
N ARG A 161 -1.40 -17.49 -11.36
CA ARG A 161 -2.09 -16.74 -12.42
C ARG A 161 -1.27 -15.55 -12.93
N VAL A 162 -0.60 -14.83 -12.03
CA VAL A 162 0.25 -13.69 -12.38
C VAL A 162 1.47 -14.17 -13.14
N GLU A 163 2.13 -15.23 -12.70
CA GLU A 163 3.29 -15.81 -13.36
C GLU A 163 2.96 -16.32 -14.76
N GLU A 164 1.89 -17.10 -14.92
CA GLU A 164 1.40 -17.58 -16.22
C GLU A 164 1.13 -16.42 -17.18
N ARG A 165 0.42 -15.38 -16.71
CA ARG A 165 0.16 -14.17 -17.50
C ARG A 165 1.43 -13.40 -17.84
N CYS A 166 2.38 -13.29 -16.92
CA CYS A 166 3.63 -12.59 -17.18
C CYS A 166 4.51 -13.35 -18.17
N ASN A 167 4.56 -14.68 -18.09
CA ASN A 167 5.33 -15.53 -18.99
C ASN A 167 4.75 -15.58 -20.41
N SER A 168 3.48 -15.27 -20.60
CA SER A 168 2.89 -15.16 -21.95
C SER A 168 3.24 -13.86 -22.66
N TYR A 169 3.78 -12.85 -21.95
CA TYR A 169 4.12 -11.58 -22.58
C TYR A 169 5.42 -11.65 -23.39
N PRO A 170 5.48 -11.06 -24.60
CA PRO A 170 6.65 -11.13 -25.48
C PRO A 170 7.87 -10.36 -24.94
N TRP A 171 7.71 -9.55 -23.89
CA TRP A 171 8.79 -8.79 -23.25
C TRP A 171 9.28 -9.39 -21.93
N ILE A 172 8.82 -10.58 -21.54
CA ILE A 172 9.20 -11.14 -20.23
C ILE A 172 10.71 -11.34 -20.09
N ASP A 173 11.41 -11.71 -21.16
CA ASP A 173 12.86 -11.89 -21.13
C ASP A 173 13.61 -10.56 -20.96
N LEU A 174 13.08 -9.46 -21.49
CA LEU A 174 13.61 -8.12 -21.22
C LEU A 174 13.41 -7.73 -19.75
N VAL A 175 12.31 -8.14 -19.13
CA VAL A 175 12.08 -7.91 -17.69
C VAL A 175 13.08 -8.72 -16.86
N LYS A 176 13.35 -9.98 -17.21
CA LYS A 176 14.33 -10.83 -16.53
C LYS A 176 15.77 -10.29 -16.61
N GLN A 177 16.07 -9.44 -17.59
CA GLN A 177 17.38 -8.78 -17.73
C GLN A 177 17.53 -7.50 -16.87
N ARG A 178 16.44 -6.99 -16.27
CA ARG A 178 16.48 -5.76 -15.47
C ARG A 178 17.37 -5.91 -14.25
N LYS A 179 18.11 -4.83 -13.92
CA LYS A 179 18.78 -4.70 -12.63
C LYS A 179 17.85 -4.05 -11.61
N GLY A 180 17.10 -4.88 -10.88
CA GLY A 180 16.14 -4.44 -9.87
C GLY A 180 14.76 -4.12 -10.44
N ALA A 181 13.94 -3.38 -9.69
CA ALA A 181 12.54 -3.12 -10.06
C ALA A 181 12.39 -2.21 -11.30
N PHE A 182 13.37 -1.36 -11.58
CA PHE A 182 13.34 -0.35 -12.65
C PHE A 182 14.69 -0.24 -13.34
N ASP A 183 14.71 -0.23 -14.67
CA ASP A 183 15.94 -0.07 -15.45
C ASP A 183 15.75 1.03 -16.51
N PRO A 184 16.35 2.23 -16.32
CA PRO A 184 16.16 3.35 -17.23
C PRO A 184 16.57 3.05 -18.68
N ALA A 185 17.50 2.12 -18.90
CA ALA A 185 17.96 1.76 -20.24
C ALA A 185 16.95 0.86 -20.97
N LEU A 186 16.26 -0.01 -20.24
CA LEU A 186 15.26 -0.92 -20.79
C LEU A 186 13.85 -0.33 -20.82
N GLU A 187 13.53 0.65 -19.96
CA GLU A 187 12.18 1.22 -19.88
C GLU A 187 11.64 1.79 -21.21
N PRO A 188 12.40 2.54 -22.03
CA PRO A 188 11.89 3.04 -23.31
C PRO A 188 11.46 1.90 -24.24
N THR A 189 12.28 0.85 -24.34
CA THR A 189 12.00 -0.35 -25.14
C THR A 189 10.78 -1.09 -24.60
N LEU A 190 10.74 -1.34 -23.28
CA LEU A 190 9.63 -2.02 -22.63
C LEU A 190 8.32 -1.25 -22.81
N ALA A 191 8.34 0.08 -22.70
CA ALA A 191 7.16 0.91 -22.93
C ALA A 191 6.68 0.84 -24.40
N ALA A 192 7.59 0.84 -25.36
CA ALA A 192 7.26 0.71 -26.78
C ALA A 192 6.62 -0.65 -27.10
N VAL A 193 7.25 -1.76 -26.68
CA VAL A 193 6.75 -3.11 -26.95
C VAL A 193 5.40 -3.37 -26.28
N ARG A 194 5.22 -2.91 -25.03
CA ARG A 194 3.92 -3.01 -24.33
C ARG A 194 2.82 -2.24 -25.05
N ARG A 195 3.09 -0.99 -25.47
CA ARG A 195 2.13 -0.17 -26.22
C ARG A 195 1.73 -0.85 -27.53
N GLN A 196 2.70 -1.36 -28.28
CA GLN A 196 2.44 -2.07 -29.54
C GLN A 196 1.59 -3.32 -29.31
N TYR A 197 1.86 -4.10 -28.25
CA TYR A 197 1.12 -5.33 -27.98
C TYR A 197 -0.36 -5.07 -27.65
N PHE A 198 -0.65 -4.14 -26.75
CA PHE A 198 -2.01 -3.88 -26.29
C PHE A 198 -2.84 -3.01 -27.24
N PHE A 199 -2.21 -2.05 -27.94
CA PHE A 199 -2.93 -1.05 -28.74
C PHE A 199 -2.51 -1.01 -30.22
N GLY A 200 -1.62 -1.89 -30.65
CA GLY A 200 -1.29 -2.06 -32.07
C GLY A 200 -2.36 -2.87 -32.82
N ASP A 201 -2.04 -3.25 -34.04
CA ASP A 201 -2.99 -3.81 -35.02
C ASP A 201 -3.65 -5.15 -34.58
N GLY A 202 -3.13 -5.81 -33.55
CA GLY A 202 -3.61 -7.10 -33.04
C GLY A 202 -4.60 -7.06 -31.87
N ASN A 203 -4.89 -5.90 -31.29
CA ASN A 203 -5.80 -5.70 -30.15
C ASN A 203 -5.76 -6.82 -29.08
N ASN A 204 -4.59 -7.08 -28.49
CA ASN A 204 -4.36 -8.17 -27.52
C ASN A 204 -4.74 -7.79 -26.07
N GLY A 205 -5.75 -6.94 -25.91
CA GLY A 205 -6.21 -6.36 -24.63
C GLY A 205 -7.31 -7.15 -23.94
#